data_AF-A0A6G1REL9-F1
#
_entry.id   AF-A0A6G1REL9-F1
#
_cell.length_a   1.000
_cell.length_b   1.000
_cell.length_c   1.000
_cell.angle_alpha   90.00
_cell.angle_beta   90.00
_cell.angle_gamma   90.00
#
_symmetry.space_group_name_H-M   'P 1'
#
loop_
_entity.id
_entity.type
_entity.pdbx_description
1 polymer ?
#
loop_
_entity_poly.entity_id
_entity_poly.type
_entity_poly.pdbx_seq_one_letter_code
_entity_poly.pdbx_strand_id
1 'polypeptide(L)'
;LLSLMSREQHPEEIQLAFAKCAADIQAVHEQSGREAVALGWTGSSLGHVTLLFSRAGRTQDAWKMMEHFQKINRIPTDQVMDEFLNCAKQTNSPDEAIKLVKLAASLALPSAQRLKSRMEMEFKLSEEQKKTLETIKSDSDSSDSDSDS
;
A
#
# COMPACT_ATOMS: atom_id res chain seq x y z
N LEU A 1 9.93 -17.08 -5.26
CA LEU A 1 9.39 -16.63 -6.56
C LEU A 1 8.86 -15.19 -6.51
N LEU A 2 7.83 -14.90 -5.69
CA LEU A 2 7.25 -13.54 -5.56
C LEU A 2 8.28 -12.43 -5.29
N SER A 3 9.23 -12.68 -4.37
CA SER A 3 10.31 -11.73 -4.07
C SER A 3 11.19 -11.42 -5.29
N LEU A 4 11.45 -12.40 -6.17
CA LEU A 4 12.24 -12.20 -7.38
C LEU A 4 11.47 -11.36 -8.41
N MET A 5 10.20 -11.69 -8.65
CA MET A 5 9.35 -10.98 -9.62
C MET A 5 9.07 -9.52 -9.23
N SER A 6 8.99 -9.25 -7.92
CA SER A 6 8.71 -7.91 -7.39
C SER A 6 9.97 -7.10 -7.06
N ARG A 7 11.17 -7.66 -7.28
CA ARG A 7 12.43 -7.01 -6.91
C ARG A 7 12.65 -5.71 -7.67
N GLU A 8 12.37 -5.73 -8.97
CA GLU A 8 12.62 -4.62 -9.89
C GLU A 8 11.36 -4.29 -10.69
N GLN A 9 11.34 -3.11 -11.29
CA GLN A 9 10.29 -2.74 -12.23
C GLN A 9 10.69 -3.19 -13.64
N HIS A 10 9.76 -3.86 -14.32
CA HIS A 10 9.94 -4.41 -15.65
C HIS A 10 9.00 -3.74 -16.67
N PRO A 11 9.23 -3.91 -17.97
CA PRO A 11 8.29 -3.52 -19.03
C PRO A 11 6.88 -4.06 -18.80
N GLU A 12 5.88 -3.36 -19.31
CA GLU A 12 4.45 -3.63 -19.08
C GLU A 12 4.06 -5.08 -19.32
N GLU A 13 4.50 -5.68 -20.43
CA GLU A 13 4.22 -7.08 -20.76
C GLU A 13 4.69 -8.05 -19.66
N ILE A 14 5.87 -7.82 -19.10
CA ILE A 14 6.43 -8.64 -18.03
C ILE A 14 5.67 -8.42 -16.72
N GLN A 15 5.28 -7.18 -16.42
CA GLN A 15 4.48 -6.86 -15.24
C GLN A 15 3.13 -7.58 -15.27
N LEU A 16 2.47 -7.57 -16.44
CA LEU A 16 1.21 -8.28 -16.64
C LEU A 16 1.36 -9.79 -16.45
N ALA A 17 2.44 -10.38 -16.98
CA ALA A 17 2.74 -11.80 -16.80
C ALA A 17 3.00 -12.14 -15.32
N PHE A 18 3.77 -11.32 -14.61
CA PHE A 18 4.03 -11.51 -13.17
C PHE A 18 2.78 -11.32 -12.33
N ALA A 19 1.93 -10.35 -12.66
CA ALA A 19 0.65 -10.15 -11.98
C ALA A 19 -0.31 -11.32 -12.24
N LYS A 20 -0.30 -11.92 -13.43
CA LYS A 20 -1.05 -13.16 -13.69
C LYS A 20 -0.55 -14.30 -12.79
N CYS A 21 0.76 -14.51 -12.74
CA CYS A 21 1.35 -15.51 -11.84
C CYS A 21 1.03 -15.25 -10.36
N ALA A 22 1.04 -13.98 -9.93
CA ALA A 22 0.66 -13.60 -8.57
C ALA A 22 -0.81 -13.91 -8.25
N ALA A 23 -1.72 -13.71 -9.22
CA ALA A 23 -3.12 -14.08 -9.07
C ALA A 23 -3.34 -15.60 -8.98
N ASP A 24 -2.59 -16.39 -9.76
CA ASP A 24 -2.63 -17.85 -9.67
C ASP A 24 -2.17 -18.32 -8.27
N ILE A 25 -1.10 -17.72 -7.74
CA ILE A 25 -0.62 -18.00 -6.37
C ILE A 25 -1.68 -17.60 -5.33
N GLN A 26 -2.32 -16.44 -5.48
CA GLN A 26 -3.38 -15.98 -4.60
C GLN A 26 -4.57 -16.97 -4.58
N ALA A 27 -5.01 -17.45 -5.74
CA ALA A 27 -6.11 -18.40 -5.85
C ALA A 27 -5.83 -19.70 -5.09
N VAL A 28 -4.59 -20.20 -5.13
CA VAL A 28 -4.17 -21.39 -4.36
C VAL A 28 -4.27 -21.14 -2.85
N HIS A 29 -3.92 -19.95 -2.36
CA HIS A 29 -4.04 -19.61 -0.94
C HIS A 29 -5.51 -19.51 -0.49
N GLU A 30 -6.39 -18.98 -1.35
CA GLU A 30 -7.84 -18.90 -1.08
C GLU A 30 -8.52 -20.27 -1.11
N GLN A 31 -8.10 -21.16 -2.03
CA GLN A 31 -8.66 -22.50 -2.15
C GLN A 31 -8.19 -23.44 -1.04
N SER A 32 -6.96 -23.28 -0.56
CA SER A 32 -6.39 -24.08 0.54
C SER A 32 -7.10 -23.87 1.88
N GLY A 33 -7.86 -22.79 2.03
CA GLY A 33 -8.63 -22.50 3.26
C GLY A 33 -9.77 -23.48 3.57
N ARG A 34 -10.08 -24.46 2.68
CA ARG A 34 -11.16 -25.43 2.91
C ARG A 34 -10.71 -26.81 3.38
N GLU A 35 -9.50 -27.30 3.03
CA GLU A 35 -9.16 -28.72 3.26
C GLU A 35 -7.67 -29.03 3.57
N ALA A 36 -6.75 -28.06 3.53
CA ALA A 36 -5.34 -28.29 3.87
C ALA A 36 -4.85 -27.22 4.86
N VAL A 37 -3.80 -27.53 5.63
CA VAL A 37 -3.13 -26.61 6.58
C VAL A 37 -3.07 -25.23 5.94
N ALA A 38 -3.87 -24.29 6.45
CA ALA A 38 -4.03 -22.98 5.85
C ALA A 38 -2.63 -22.37 5.70
N LEU A 39 -2.13 -22.30 4.45
CA LEU A 39 -0.92 -21.57 4.12
C LEU A 39 -1.26 -20.11 4.33
N GLY A 40 -1.16 -19.68 5.58
CA GLY A 40 -1.50 -18.33 5.99
C GLY A 40 -0.62 -17.35 5.25
N TRP A 41 -1.22 -16.26 4.79
CA TRP A 41 -0.49 -15.17 4.19
C TRP A 41 0.59 -14.64 5.14
N THR A 42 1.84 -14.68 4.70
CA THR A 42 2.91 -13.95 5.37
C THR A 42 2.88 -12.49 4.92
N GLY A 43 3.31 -11.57 5.79
CA GLY A 43 3.37 -10.14 5.44
C GLY A 43 4.23 -9.86 4.19
N SER A 44 5.34 -10.60 4.03
CA SER A 44 6.19 -10.48 2.84
C SER A 44 5.51 -11.01 1.58
N SER A 45 4.82 -12.17 1.64
CA SER A 45 4.06 -12.68 0.48
C SER A 45 2.97 -11.72 0.03
N LEU A 46 2.20 -11.14 0.97
CA LEU A 46 1.20 -10.13 0.64
C LEU A 46 1.83 -8.89 0.04
N GLY A 47 2.95 -8.43 0.60
CA GLY A 47 3.65 -7.25 0.11
C GLY A 47 4.11 -7.43 -1.34
N HIS A 48 4.73 -8.57 -1.65
CA HIS A 48 5.17 -8.87 -3.00
C HIS A 48 4.00 -9.01 -3.99
N VAL A 49 2.90 -9.67 -3.61
CA VAL A 49 1.70 -9.76 -4.46
C VAL A 49 1.09 -8.38 -4.69
N THR A 50 1.01 -7.54 -3.65
CA THR A 50 0.52 -6.16 -3.76
C THR A 50 1.36 -5.36 -4.74
N LEU A 51 2.69 -5.40 -4.63
CA LEU A 51 3.61 -4.72 -5.55
C LEU A 51 3.37 -5.14 -7.01
N LEU A 52 3.23 -6.44 -7.26
CA LEU A 52 3.01 -6.97 -8.61
C LEU A 52 1.67 -6.51 -9.20
N PHE A 53 0.60 -6.48 -8.41
CA PHE A 53 -0.69 -5.96 -8.87
C PHE A 53 -0.65 -4.46 -9.11
N SER A 54 -0.05 -3.68 -8.21
CA SER A 54 0.08 -2.23 -8.36
C SER A 54 0.83 -1.88 -9.65
N ARG A 55 1.99 -2.51 -9.90
CA ARG A 55 2.82 -2.24 -11.09
C ARG A 55 2.18 -2.65 -12.41
N ALA A 56 1.28 -3.63 -12.38
CA ALA A 56 0.52 -4.07 -13.54
C ALA A 56 -0.77 -3.25 -13.77
N GLY A 57 -1.01 -2.19 -12.99
CA GLY A 57 -2.24 -1.38 -13.06
C GLY A 57 -3.49 -2.10 -12.55
N ARG A 58 -3.35 -3.26 -11.90
CA ARG A 58 -4.47 -4.02 -11.29
C ARG A 58 -4.81 -3.46 -9.92
N THR A 59 -5.15 -2.18 -9.86
CA THR A 59 -5.29 -1.42 -8.61
C THR A 59 -6.34 -2.02 -7.67
N GLN A 60 -7.46 -2.54 -8.21
CA GLN A 60 -8.48 -3.20 -7.40
C GLN A 60 -7.95 -4.45 -6.68
N ASP A 61 -7.13 -5.25 -7.34
CA ASP A 61 -6.56 -6.46 -6.74
C ASP A 61 -5.47 -6.10 -5.72
N ALA A 62 -4.69 -5.06 -5.99
CA ALA A 62 -3.74 -4.52 -5.03
C ALA A 62 -4.44 -4.01 -3.75
N TRP A 63 -5.58 -3.31 -3.88
CA TRP A 63 -6.38 -2.87 -2.73
C TRP A 63 -6.94 -4.04 -1.91
N LYS A 64 -7.41 -5.12 -2.56
CA LYS A 64 -7.85 -6.33 -1.84
C LYS A 64 -6.73 -6.92 -0.98
N MET A 65 -5.48 -6.88 -1.47
CA MET A 65 -4.33 -7.34 -0.69
C MET A 65 -4.02 -6.41 0.49
N MET A 66 -4.15 -5.08 0.30
CA MET A 66 -4.03 -4.09 1.38
C MET A 66 -5.07 -4.28 2.49
N GLU A 67 -6.32 -4.60 2.13
CA GLU A 67 -7.35 -4.98 3.12
C GLU A 67 -6.98 -6.28 3.85
N HIS A 68 -6.31 -7.22 3.17
CA HIS A 68 -5.88 -8.46 3.78
C HIS A 68 -4.81 -8.24 4.87
N PHE A 69 -3.88 -7.29 4.66
CA PHE A 69 -2.93 -6.87 5.69
C PHE A 69 -3.62 -6.48 7.01
N GLN A 70 -4.72 -5.73 6.92
CA GLN A 70 -5.51 -5.35 8.10
C GLN A 70 -6.16 -6.57 8.77
N LYS A 71 -6.76 -7.47 7.97
CA LYS A 71 -7.44 -8.68 8.50
C LYS A 71 -6.50 -9.60 9.28
N ILE A 72 -5.24 -9.68 8.88
CA ILE A 72 -4.23 -10.52 9.55
C ILE A 72 -3.33 -9.76 10.53
N ASN A 73 -3.67 -8.50 10.86
CA ASN A 73 -2.90 -7.62 11.74
C ASN A 73 -1.41 -7.53 11.36
N ARG A 74 -1.13 -7.37 10.07
CA ARG A 74 0.22 -7.18 9.54
C ARG A 74 0.38 -5.79 8.95
N ILE A 75 1.57 -5.24 9.13
CA ILE A 75 1.94 -3.92 8.64
C ILE A 75 2.58 -4.07 7.25
N PRO A 76 2.07 -3.36 6.23
CA PRO A 76 2.76 -3.23 4.95
C PRO A 76 4.13 -2.56 5.12
N THR A 77 5.14 -3.02 4.38
CA THR A 77 6.46 -2.36 4.37
C THR A 77 6.40 -1.02 3.64
N ASP A 78 7.31 -0.10 3.97
CA ASP A 78 7.41 1.20 3.28
C ASP A 78 7.53 1.09 1.76
N GLN A 79 8.23 0.06 1.26
CA GLN A 79 8.32 -0.21 -0.18
C GLN A 79 6.95 -0.41 -0.84
N VAL A 80 6.05 -1.14 -0.17
CA VAL A 80 4.68 -1.39 -0.67
C VAL A 80 3.90 -0.09 -0.69
N MET A 81 4.01 0.70 0.37
CA MET A 81 3.32 2.00 0.47
C MET A 81 3.81 2.98 -0.60
N ASP A 82 5.12 3.08 -0.81
CA ASP A 82 5.72 3.98 -1.79
C ASP A 82 5.38 3.59 -3.23
N GLU A 83 5.42 2.30 -3.55
CA GLU A 83 5.05 1.83 -4.89
C GLU A 83 3.57 2.06 -5.16
N PHE A 84 2.70 1.84 -4.18
CA PHE A 84 1.26 2.07 -4.33
C PHE A 84 0.97 3.56 -4.60
N LEU A 85 1.66 4.47 -3.90
CA LEU A 85 1.56 5.91 -4.16
C LEU A 85 2.06 6.28 -5.56
N ASN A 86 3.18 5.68 -5.99
CA ASN A 86 3.72 5.89 -7.34
C ASN A 86 2.73 5.42 -8.42
N CYS A 87 2.05 4.30 -8.21
CA CYS A 87 1.03 3.80 -9.13
C CYS A 87 -0.20 4.73 -9.17
N ALA A 88 -0.68 5.20 -8.02
CA ALA A 88 -1.77 6.19 -7.95
C ALA A 88 -1.42 7.50 -8.68
N LYS A 89 -0.14 7.89 -8.67
CA LYS A 89 0.35 9.05 -9.43
C LYS A 89 0.31 8.79 -10.93
N GLN A 90 0.74 7.62 -11.39
CA GLN A 90 0.73 7.25 -12.80
C GLN A 90 -0.69 7.19 -13.38
N THR A 91 -1.66 6.73 -12.58
CA THR A 91 -3.08 6.70 -12.95
C THR A 91 -3.80 8.02 -12.69
N ASN A 92 -3.07 9.07 -12.27
CA ASN A 92 -3.60 10.39 -11.91
C ASN A 92 -4.84 10.31 -10.99
N SER A 93 -4.77 9.44 -9.98
CA SER A 93 -5.87 9.10 -9.07
C SER A 93 -5.59 9.62 -7.66
N PRO A 94 -5.82 10.92 -7.37
CA PRO A 94 -5.57 11.50 -6.05
C PRO A 94 -6.42 10.84 -4.96
N ASP A 95 -7.66 10.41 -5.25
CA ASP A 95 -8.51 9.79 -4.22
C ASP A 95 -7.93 8.45 -3.71
N GLU A 96 -7.23 7.70 -4.56
CA GLU A 96 -6.53 6.48 -4.15
C GLU A 96 -5.33 6.80 -3.25
N ALA A 97 -4.58 7.85 -3.59
CA ALA A 97 -3.49 8.32 -2.76
C ALA A 97 -3.97 8.82 -1.38
N ILE A 98 -5.11 9.53 -1.30
CA ILE A 98 -5.70 9.93 -0.01
C ILE A 98 -6.10 8.71 0.82
N LYS A 99 -6.75 7.71 0.19
CA LYS A 99 -7.10 6.46 0.86
C LYS A 99 -5.86 5.77 1.44
N LEU A 100 -4.75 5.78 0.71
CA LEU A 100 -3.48 5.19 1.16
C LEU A 100 -2.90 5.93 2.37
N VAL A 101 -2.90 7.27 2.35
CA VAL A 101 -2.43 8.08 3.49
C VAL A 101 -3.32 7.86 4.72
N LYS A 102 -4.66 7.81 4.54
CA LYS A 102 -5.60 7.49 5.62
C LYS A 102 -5.35 6.09 6.20
N LEU A 103 -5.10 5.11 5.34
CA LEU A 103 -4.76 3.76 5.76
C LEU A 103 -3.47 3.73 6.58
N ALA A 104 -2.42 4.41 6.09
CA ALA A 104 -1.14 4.52 6.80
C ALA A 104 -1.31 5.16 8.20
N ALA A 105 -2.09 6.22 8.28
CA ALA A 105 -2.39 6.89 9.55
C ALA A 105 -3.22 6.01 10.50
N SER A 106 -4.22 5.29 9.99
CA SER A 106 -5.03 4.35 10.80
C SER A 106 -4.21 3.19 11.37
N LEU A 107 -3.13 2.82 10.69
CA LEU A 107 -2.17 1.81 11.12
C LEU A 107 -1.02 2.40 11.97
N ALA A 108 -1.08 3.69 12.29
CA ALA A 108 -0.04 4.46 12.99
C ALA A 108 1.36 4.28 12.38
N LEU A 109 1.45 4.19 11.05
CA LEU A 109 2.73 4.00 10.37
C LEU A 109 3.54 5.30 10.38
N PRO A 110 4.84 5.26 10.72
CA PRO A 110 5.72 6.42 10.63
C PRO A 110 5.77 7.03 9.21
N SER A 111 5.54 6.20 8.18
CA SER A 111 5.50 6.64 6.79
C SER A 111 4.26 7.46 6.44
N ALA A 112 3.22 7.51 7.27
CA ALA A 112 1.99 8.28 6.98
C ALA A 112 2.27 9.76 6.72
N GLN A 113 3.12 10.40 7.53
CA GLN A 113 3.51 11.80 7.34
C GLN A 113 4.31 12.00 6.06
N ARG A 114 5.29 11.12 5.81
CA ARG A 114 6.11 11.17 4.59
C ARG A 114 5.24 11.02 3.34
N LEU A 115 4.28 10.10 3.35
CA LEU A 115 3.33 9.89 2.24
C LEU A 115 2.41 11.10 2.04
N LYS A 116 1.94 11.73 3.14
CA LYS A 116 1.16 12.97 3.09
C LYS A 116 1.94 14.10 2.40
N SER A 117 3.17 14.38 2.86
CA SER A 117 3.99 15.44 2.25
C SER A 117 4.33 15.16 0.78
N ARG A 118 4.66 13.91 0.44
CA ARG A 118 4.87 13.51 -0.96
C ARG A 118 3.62 13.73 -1.80
N MET A 119 2.46 13.40 -1.26
CA MET A 119 1.20 13.60 -1.97
C MET A 119 0.92 15.07 -2.27
N GLU A 120 1.12 15.96 -1.29
CA GLU A 120 0.95 17.42 -1.45
C GLU A 120 1.89 18.01 -2.50
N MET A 121 3.11 17.47 -2.63
CA MET A 121 4.10 17.93 -3.62
C MET A 121 3.91 17.32 -5.01
N GLU A 122 3.53 16.05 -5.08
CA GLU A 122 3.55 15.27 -6.33
C GLU A 122 2.20 15.23 -7.05
N PHE A 123 1.08 15.55 -6.38
CA PHE A 123 -0.26 15.48 -6.94
C PHE A 123 -0.91 16.86 -7.07
N LYS A 124 -1.72 17.04 -8.11
CA LYS A 124 -2.60 18.22 -8.25
C LYS A 124 -3.87 17.98 -7.43
N LEU A 125 -3.87 18.45 -6.18
CA LEU A 125 -4.99 18.28 -5.25
C LEU A 125 -6.01 19.40 -5.36
N SER A 126 -7.30 19.05 -5.27
CA SER A 126 -8.37 20.02 -5.04
C SER A 126 -8.33 20.56 -3.61
N GLU A 127 -9.00 21.68 -3.35
CA GLU A 127 -9.08 22.27 -1.99
C GLU A 127 -9.76 21.33 -0.99
N GLU A 128 -10.76 20.55 -1.43
CA GLU A 128 -11.41 19.53 -0.59
C GLU A 128 -10.44 18.38 -0.24
N GLN A 129 -9.62 17.98 -1.20
CA GLN A 129 -8.62 16.93 -1.04
C GLN A 129 -7.49 17.37 -0.09
N LYS A 130 -7.02 18.62 -0.21
CA LYS A 130 -6.05 19.20 0.74
C LYS A 130 -6.60 19.25 2.15
N LYS A 131 -7.82 19.78 2.33
CA LYS A 131 -8.49 19.82 3.64
C LYS A 131 -8.63 18.41 4.24
N THR A 132 -8.93 17.42 3.41
CA THR A 132 -9.00 16.03 3.85
C THR A 132 -7.64 15.51 4.34
N LEU A 133 -6.53 15.84 3.66
CA LEU A 133 -5.18 15.48 4.11
C LEU A 133 -4.77 16.20 5.40
N GLU A 134 -5.15 17.47 5.56
CA GLU A 134 -4.89 18.24 6.78
C GLU A 134 -5.56 17.61 8.00
N THR A 135 -6.80 17.13 7.86
CA THR A 135 -7.52 16.44 8.95
C THR A 135 -6.92 15.10 9.36
N ILE A 136 -6.04 14.51 8.55
CA ILE A 136 -5.29 13.31 8.92
C ILE A 136 -4.25 13.73 9.97
N LYS A 137 -4.68 13.67 11.23
CA LYS A 137 -3.84 13.93 12.39
C LYS A 137 -2.79 12.84 12.44
N SER A 138 -1.54 13.26 12.42
CA SER A 138 -0.41 12.39 12.67
C SER A 138 0.04 12.68 14.09
N ASP A 139 0.14 11.67 14.94
CA ASP A 139 0.41 11.81 16.38
C ASP A 139 1.84 12.28 16.72
N SER A 140 2.49 13.07 15.86
CA SER A 140 3.84 13.61 16.09
C SER A 140 3.86 15.03 16.69
N ASP A 141 2.72 15.62 17.02
CA ASP A 141 2.67 16.88 17.80
C ASP A 141 2.54 16.58 19.31
N SER A 142 3.54 15.90 19.90
CA SER A 142 3.83 16.11 21.33
C SER A 142 4.94 17.16 21.41
N SER A 143 4.54 18.44 21.36
CA SER A 143 5.42 19.52 21.76
C SER A 143 5.62 19.44 23.27
N ASP A 144 6.68 18.75 23.70
CA ASP A 144 7.26 18.89 25.03
C ASP A 144 7.83 20.31 25.15
N SER A 145 6.99 21.24 25.57
CA SER A 145 7.41 22.55 26.06
C SER A 145 7.70 22.44 27.55
N ASP A 146 8.80 21.77 27.90
CA ASP A 146 9.38 21.86 29.25
C ASP A 146 10.09 23.21 29.37
N SER A 147 9.31 24.25 29.68
CA SER A 147 9.83 25.49 30.25
C SER A 147 9.92 25.33 31.76
N ASP A 148 11.02 24.75 32.25
CA ASP A 148 11.39 24.86 33.66
C ASP A 148 12.22 26.12 33.89
N SER A 149 11.74 26.94 34.84
CA SER A 149 12.38 28.14 35.39
C SER A 149 13.45 27.83 36.43
#